data_AF-A0A3N7GXX7-F1
#
_entry.id   AF-A0A3N7GXX7-F1
#
_cell.length_a   1.000
_cell.length_b   1.000
_cell.length_c   1.000
_cell.angle_alpha   90.00
_cell.angle_beta   90.00
_cell.angle_gamma   90.00
#
_symmetry.space_group_name_H-M   'P 1'
#
loop_
_entity.id
_entity.type
_entity.pdbx_description
1 polymer ?
#
loop_
_entity_poly.entity_id
_entity_poly.type
_entity_poly.pdbx_seq_one_letter_code
_entity_poly.pdbx_strand_id
1 'polypeptide(L)'
;MEALRVVDGKNIVFQYKKYWSANHTDGTPYTGLFFEIPKGRTFFNLDKNTIASEKVVHITMCPNCNTIPLKPIGGKLKGEQIDSKRWLVEAAVALAGPDGRILDTLSFKHY
;
A
#
# COMPACT_ATOMS: atom_id res chain seq x y z
N MET A 1 -1.50 15.18 -1.85
CA MET A 1 -2.37 14.71 -0.75
C MET A 1 -3.33 13.71 -1.38
N GLU A 2 -3.07 12.41 -1.26
CA GLU A 2 -3.91 11.39 -1.92
C GLU A 2 -4.95 10.86 -0.94
N ALA A 3 -6.21 10.91 -1.39
CA ALA A 3 -7.40 10.81 -0.55
C ALA A 3 -7.86 9.37 -0.33
N LEU A 4 -8.34 9.09 0.89
CA LEU A 4 -9.25 7.99 1.19
C LEU A 4 -10.42 8.01 0.19
N ARG A 5 -10.56 6.94 -0.59
CA ARG A 5 -11.69 6.77 -1.52
C ARG A 5 -12.47 5.54 -1.12
N VAL A 6 -13.77 5.69 -0.86
CA VAL A 6 -14.66 4.54 -0.68
C VAL A 6 -14.98 4.01 -2.07
N VAL A 7 -14.53 2.80 -2.39
CA VAL A 7 -14.82 2.12 -3.66
C VAL A 7 -15.60 0.85 -3.30
N ASP A 8 -16.88 0.83 -3.68
CA ASP A 8 -17.92 -0.07 -3.17
C ASP A 8 -18.23 0.14 -1.68
N GLY A 9 -19.50 0.39 -1.34
CA GLY A 9 -19.94 0.88 -0.03
C GLY A 9 -19.66 -0.05 1.18
N LYS A 10 -18.97 -1.16 0.96
CA LYS A 10 -18.61 -2.21 1.92
C LYS A 10 -17.21 -2.03 2.52
N ASN A 11 -16.27 -1.40 1.81
CA ASN A 11 -14.86 -1.32 2.21
C ASN A 11 -14.33 0.11 2.22
N ILE A 12 -13.28 0.35 3.01
CA ILE A 12 -12.45 1.55 2.94
C ILE A 12 -11.19 1.16 2.17
N VAL A 13 -10.82 1.97 1.16
CA VAL A 13 -9.67 1.70 0.30
C VAL A 13 -8.54 2.65 0.65
N PHE A 14 -7.34 2.08 0.78
CA PHE A 14 -6.10 2.81 0.99
C PHE A 14 -5.19 2.65 -0.22
N GLN A 15 -4.63 3.76 -0.66
CA GLN A 15 -3.59 3.79 -1.67
C GLN A 15 -2.43 4.62 -1.15
N TYR A 16 -1.26 4.00 -1.04
CA TYR A 16 -0.01 4.67 -0.75
C TYR A 16 0.86 4.66 -2.00
N LYS A 17 1.38 5.83 -2.39
CA LYS A 17 2.35 5.98 -3.49
C LYS A 17 3.61 6.67 -2.98
N LYS A 18 4.76 6.04 -3.21
CA LYS A 18 6.10 6.60 -3.08
C LYS A 18 6.61 6.96 -4.46
N TYR A 19 6.49 8.24 -4.81
CA TYR A 19 7.02 8.80 -6.04
C TYR A 19 8.55 8.76 -6.03
N TRP A 20 9.16 8.44 -7.16
CA TRP A 20 10.62 8.37 -7.29
C TRP A 20 11.28 9.74 -7.48
N SER A 21 10.47 10.77 -7.72
CA SER A 21 10.90 12.17 -7.81
C SER A 21 10.17 13.00 -6.76
N ALA A 22 10.88 13.96 -6.16
CA ALA A 22 10.32 14.92 -5.22
C ALA A 22 9.30 15.85 -5.92
N ASN A 23 9.62 16.28 -7.14
CA ASN A 23 8.69 17.01 -8.00
C ASN A 23 7.89 15.98 -8.79
N HIS A 24 6.61 15.82 -8.44
CA HIS A 24 5.72 14.86 -9.08
C HIS A 24 4.56 15.56 -9.78
N THR A 25 4.36 15.20 -11.04
CA THR A 25 3.19 15.47 -11.87
C THR A 25 2.45 14.17 -12.18
N ASP A 26 1.30 14.30 -12.84
CA ASP A 26 0.63 13.16 -13.47
C ASP A 26 1.61 12.43 -14.41
N GLY A 27 1.82 11.14 -14.17
CA GLY A 27 2.80 10.32 -14.90
C GLY A 27 4.17 10.16 -14.22
N THR A 28 4.42 10.78 -13.06
CA THR A 28 5.68 10.58 -12.32
C THR A 28 5.80 9.17 -11.78
N PRO A 29 6.88 8.43 -12.11
CA PRO A 29 7.04 7.06 -11.65
C PRO A 29 6.91 6.90 -10.13
N TYR A 30 6.24 5.83 -9.72
CA TYR A 30 6.04 5.50 -8.32
C TYR A 30 6.01 3.98 -8.09
N THR A 31 6.28 3.61 -6.84
CA THR A 31 5.96 2.30 -6.25
C THR A 31 5.05 2.53 -5.05
N GLY A 32 4.20 1.57 -4.71
CA GLY A 32 3.18 1.79 -3.71
C GLY A 32 2.45 0.53 -3.28
N LEU A 33 1.48 0.72 -2.38
CA LEU A 33 0.62 -0.32 -1.88
C LEU A 33 -0.84 0.10 -2.01
N PHE A 34 -1.67 -0.87 -2.37
CA PHE A 34 -3.12 -0.77 -2.42
C PHE A 34 -3.69 -1.86 -1.52
N PHE A 35 -4.63 -1.51 -0.65
CA PHE A 35 -5.29 -2.47 0.23
C PHE A 35 -6.65 -1.96 0.70
N GLU A 36 -7.49 -2.90 1.12
CA GLU A 36 -8.85 -2.62 1.58
C GLU A 36 -9.07 -3.13 3.00
N ILE A 37 -9.89 -2.40 3.76
CA ILE A 37 -10.37 -2.85 5.07
C ILE A 37 -11.90 -2.81 5.13
N PRO A 38 -12.56 -3.67 5.92
CA PRO A 38 -14.01 -3.61 6.09
C PRO A 38 -14.46 -2.28 6.70
N LYS A 39 -15.58 -1.74 6.19
CA LYS A 39 -16.20 -0.53 6.75
C LYS A 39 -16.65 -0.74 8.21
N GLY A 40 -16.62 0.32 9.00
CA GLY A 40 -16.97 0.29 10.44
C GLY A 40 -15.83 -0.14 11.36
N ARG A 41 -14.69 -0.52 10.80
CA ARG A 41 -13.44 -0.67 11.56
C ARG A 41 -12.84 0.70 11.82
N THR A 42 -12.44 0.95 13.06
CA THR A 42 -11.64 2.11 13.48
C THR A 42 -10.17 1.74 13.66
N PHE A 43 -9.83 0.46 13.54
CA PHE A 43 -8.48 -0.09 13.69
C PHE A 43 -8.34 -1.33 12.81
N PHE A 44 -7.13 -1.55 12.27
CA PHE A 44 -6.73 -2.78 11.61
C PHE A 44 -5.27 -3.13 11.88
N ASN A 45 -4.97 -4.43 11.81
CA ASN A 45 -3.62 -4.96 11.84
C ASN A 45 -3.58 -6.19 10.93
N LEU A 46 -2.97 -6.03 9.75
CA LEU A 46 -2.81 -7.10 8.78
C LEU A 46 -1.49 -7.83 9.06
N ASP A 47 -1.61 -9.13 9.28
CA ASP A 47 -0.48 -10.02 9.54
C ASP A 47 0.19 -10.49 8.24
N LYS A 48 1.26 -11.28 8.39
CA LYS A 48 2.02 -11.84 7.26
C LYS A 48 1.12 -12.57 6.26
N ASN A 49 0.20 -13.40 6.73
CA ASN A 49 -0.63 -14.22 5.86
C ASN A 49 -1.62 -13.37 5.06
N THR A 50 -2.18 -12.35 5.72
CA THR A 50 -3.08 -11.39 5.07
C THR A 50 -2.33 -10.54 4.05
N ILE A 51 -1.11 -10.11 4.36
CA ILE A 51 -0.25 -9.35 3.43
C ILE A 51 0.16 -10.20 2.23
N ALA A 52 0.48 -11.48 2.45
CA ALA A 52 0.86 -12.40 1.37
C ALA A 52 -0.34 -12.84 0.50
N SER A 53 -1.57 -12.53 0.92
CA SER A 53 -2.78 -12.76 0.13
C SER A 53 -3.00 -11.62 -0.88
N GLU A 54 -3.92 -11.79 -1.81
CA GLU A 54 -4.27 -10.77 -2.82
C GLU A 54 -4.98 -9.52 -2.24
N LYS A 55 -5.14 -9.44 -0.92
CA LYS A 55 -5.73 -8.29 -0.23
C LYS A 55 -4.79 -7.09 -0.10
N VAL A 56 -3.48 -7.31 -0.22
CA VAL A 56 -2.48 -6.25 -0.27
C VAL A 56 -1.75 -6.35 -1.60
N VAL A 57 -1.86 -5.32 -2.42
CA VAL A 57 -1.34 -5.31 -3.78
C VAL A 57 -0.21 -4.29 -3.87
N HIS A 58 0.93 -4.72 -4.39
CA HIS A 58 1.97 -3.80 -4.79
C HIS A 58 1.59 -3.16 -6.12
N ILE A 59 1.61 -1.83 -6.15
CA ILE A 59 1.33 -1.05 -7.35
C ILE A 59 2.60 -0.32 -7.78
N THR A 60 2.88 -0.36 -9.07
CA THR A 60 3.99 0.38 -9.67
C THR A 60 3.52 1.01 -10.96
N MET A 61 3.99 2.22 -11.20
CA MET A 61 3.85 2.89 -12.48
C MET A 61 5.22 3.40 -12.88
N CYS A 62 5.76 2.86 -13.96
CA CYS A 62 6.80 3.52 -14.72
C CYS A 62 6.68 3.09 -16.19
N PRO A 63 6.15 3.95 -17.08
CA PRO A 63 5.91 3.59 -18.47
C PRO A 63 7.16 3.12 -19.23
N ASN A 64 8.35 3.63 -18.85
CA ASN A 64 9.61 3.38 -19.55
C ASN A 64 10.58 2.51 -18.76
N CYS A 65 10.19 2.03 -17.59
CA CYS A 65 11.02 1.12 -16.81
C CYS A 65 10.44 -0.27 -17.03
N ASN A 66 11.24 -1.19 -17.55
CA ASN A 66 10.89 -2.62 -17.59
C ASN A 66 10.88 -3.18 -16.15
N THR A 67 9.94 -2.71 -15.33
CA THR A 67 9.90 -2.99 -13.90
C THR A 67 9.60 -4.45 -13.68
N ILE A 68 10.30 -5.06 -12.73
CA ILE A 68 10.04 -6.43 -12.30
C ILE A 68 8.74 -6.41 -11.48
N PRO A 69 7.78 -7.31 -11.77
CA PRO A 69 6.58 -7.42 -10.96
C PRO A 69 6.96 -7.93 -9.57
N LEU A 70 6.74 -7.10 -8.55
CA LEU A 70 6.94 -7.49 -7.15
C LEU A 70 5.60 -7.84 -6.50
N LYS A 71 5.63 -8.79 -5.56
CA LYS A 71 4.48 -9.19 -4.76
C LYS A 71 4.76 -8.98 -3.27
N PRO A 72 3.78 -8.49 -2.48
CA PRO A 72 3.87 -8.54 -1.03
C PRO A 72 3.92 -9.98 -0.54
N ILE A 73 4.89 -10.30 0.32
CA ILE A 73 5.04 -11.67 0.88
C ILE A 73 5.06 -11.70 2.41
N GLY A 74 4.92 -10.55 3.05
CA GLY A 74 4.85 -10.44 4.49
C GLY A 74 5.22 -9.06 5.01
N GLY A 75 5.40 -8.98 6.33
CA GLY A 75 5.70 -7.74 7.02
C GLY A 75 4.58 -7.36 7.99
N LYS A 76 4.37 -6.06 8.18
CA LYS A 76 3.34 -5.49 9.05
C LYS A 76 2.64 -4.34 8.34
N LEU A 77 1.32 -4.28 8.46
CA LEU A 77 0.52 -3.17 7.97
C LEU A 77 -0.63 -2.94 8.95
N LYS A 78 -0.59 -1.83 9.68
CA LYS A 78 -1.56 -1.48 10.71
C LYS A 78 -2.05 -0.06 10.52
N GLY A 79 -3.23 0.22 11.04
CA GLY A 79 -3.73 1.59 11.07
C GLY A 79 -4.84 1.78 12.07
N GLU A 80 -5.00 3.03 12.46
CA GLU A 80 -5.97 3.50 13.43
C GLU A 80 -6.60 4.80 12.94
N GLN A 81 -7.91 4.89 13.08
CA GLN A 81 -8.67 6.07 12.76
C GLN A 81 -8.46 7.11 13.86
N ILE A 82 -7.86 8.24 13.51
CA ILE A 82 -7.58 9.33 14.46
C ILE A 82 -8.80 10.22 14.63
N ASP A 83 -9.57 10.41 13.57
CA ASP A 83 -10.88 11.08 13.61
C ASP A 83 -11.76 10.65 12.43
N SER A 84 -12.94 11.29 12.30
CA SER A 84 -13.91 10.99 11.24
C SER A 84 -13.37 11.05 9.80
N LYS A 85 -12.21 11.67 9.56
CA LYS A 85 -11.62 11.88 8.22
C LYS A 85 -10.18 11.38 8.08
N ARG A 86 -9.44 11.18 9.17
CA ARG A 86 -8.00 10.89 9.14
C ARG A 86 -7.66 9.53 9.72
N TRP A 87 -6.64 8.90 9.15
CA TRP A 87 -6.15 7.58 9.53
C TRP A 87 -4.64 7.61 9.68
N LEU A 88 -4.14 7.20 10.84
CA LEU A 88 -2.73 6.90 10.99
C LEU A 88 -2.48 5.49 10.46
N VAL A 89 -1.70 5.37 9.40
CA VAL A 89 -1.31 4.08 8.80
C VAL A 89 0.21 3.91 8.90
N GLU A 90 0.64 2.74 9.35
CA GLU A 90 2.05 2.37 9.45
C GLU A 90 2.27 1.00 8.79
N ALA A 91 3.26 0.94 7.91
CA ALA A 91 3.58 -0.24 7.13
C ALA A 91 5.08 -0.48 7.06
N ALA A 92 5.45 -1.76 7.01
CA ALA A 92 6.73 -2.28 6.59
C ALA A 92 6.48 -3.61 5.89
N VAL A 93 6.36 -3.59 4.56
CA VAL A 93 5.92 -4.72 3.74
C VAL A 93 7.07 -5.20 2.87
N ALA A 94 7.44 -6.47 3.02
CA ALA A 94 8.47 -7.11 2.22
C ALA A 94 7.91 -7.46 0.84
N LEU A 95 8.64 -7.06 -0.20
CA LEU A 95 8.31 -7.29 -1.59
C LEU A 95 9.29 -8.30 -2.19
N ALA A 96 8.76 -9.34 -2.83
CA ALA A 96 9.55 -10.35 -3.51
C ALA A 96 9.33 -10.35 -5.02
N GLY A 97 10.39 -10.70 -5.74
CA GLY A 97 10.33 -10.96 -7.17
C GLY A 97 9.71 -12.32 -7.51
N PRO A 98 9.61 -12.67 -8.80
CA PRO A 98 9.03 -13.94 -9.26
C PRO A 98 9.74 -15.19 -8.74
N ASP A 99 11.04 -15.08 -8.40
CA ASP A 99 11.85 -16.16 -7.83
C ASP A 99 11.67 -16.32 -6.30
N GLY A 100 10.79 -15.51 -5.69
CA GLY A 100 10.51 -15.53 -4.26
C GLY A 100 11.57 -14.83 -3.40
N ARG A 101 12.63 -14.27 -3.99
CA ARG A 101 13.63 -13.50 -3.24
C ARG A 101 13.06 -12.14 -2.88
N ILE A 102 13.31 -11.70 -1.65
CA ILE A 102 12.99 -10.34 -1.22
C ILE A 102 13.91 -9.38 -1.97
N LEU A 103 13.31 -8.43 -2.67
CA LEU A 103 14.03 -7.42 -3.45
C LEU A 103 13.88 -6.02 -2.86
N ASP A 104 12.79 -5.76 -2.12
CA ASP A 104 12.56 -4.45 -1.50
C ASP A 104 11.69 -4.56 -0.24
N THR A 105 11.63 -3.48 0.53
CA THR A 105 10.67 -3.30 1.62
C THR A 105 10.06 -1.90 1.54
N LEU A 106 8.74 -1.85 1.34
CA LEU A 106 7.99 -0.59 1.41
C LEU A 106 7.63 -0.28 2.86
N SER A 107 8.29 0.74 3.40
CA SER A 107 8.07 1.22 4.75
C SER A 107 7.53 2.65 4.74
N PHE A 108 6.44 2.90 5.46
CA PHE A 108 5.87 4.24 5.60
C PHE A 108 5.08 4.40 6.89
N LYS A 109 4.91 5.66 7.30
CA LYS A 109 3.99 6.10 8.35
C LYS A 109 3.31 7.38 7.88
N HIS A 110 1.98 7.38 7.77
CA HIS A 110 1.21 8.47 7.16
C HIS A 110 -0.09 8.76 7.92
N TYR A 111 -0.58 10.00 7.83
CA TYR A 111 -1.81 10.50 8.45
C TYR A 111 -2.92 10.76 7.43
#